data_AF-A0A6N2KIH9-F1
#
_entry.id   AF-A0A6N2KIH9-F1
#
_cell.length_a   1.000
_cell.length_b   1.000
_cell.length_c   1.000
_cell.angle_alpha   90.00
_cell.angle_beta   90.00
_cell.angle_gamma   90.00
#
_symmetry.space_group_name_H-M   'P 1'
#
loop_
_entity.id
_entity.type
_entity.pdbx_description
1 polymer ?
#
loop_
_entity_poly.entity_id
_entity_poly.type
_entity_poly.pdbx_seq_one_letter_code
_entity_poly.pdbx_strand_id
1 'polypeptide(L)'
;MGGEEAKVAVPESVLKKQKRNEEWALTKKEEKLALKKKNAENRKLIYSRAKQYAQQYDEEQKELIRLKREARLKGGFYVNPEAKLLFIVRIRGINAMHPKTRSILQLLRLRQIFNGVFLKVNKATVNMLHRVEPYVTFGYPNLKSVKELIYKRGYGKLNQQRIPLTDNSIVEQGLGKHGIICMEDLIHEIITVGPHFKEANNFLWPFQLKAPLGGLKKKRNHYVEGGDAGNREDYINELIRRMN
;
A
#
# COMPACT_ATOMS: atom_id res chain seq x y z
N MET A 1 -31.21 69.13 -20.04
CA MET A 1 -30.76 68.43 -21.25
C MET A 1 -30.04 67.18 -20.81
N GLY A 2 -30.68 66.02 -20.96
CA GLY A 2 -30.11 64.73 -20.59
C GLY A 2 -29.10 64.28 -21.64
N GLY A 3 -27.90 63.92 -21.20
CA GLY A 3 -26.93 63.26 -22.06
C GLY A 3 -27.39 61.82 -22.34
N GLU A 4 -27.56 61.48 -23.60
CA GLU A 4 -27.72 60.09 -24.03
C GLU A 4 -26.41 59.33 -23.75
N GLU A 5 -26.45 58.42 -22.79
CA GLU A 5 -25.37 57.45 -22.56
C GLU A 5 -25.24 56.55 -23.81
N ALA A 6 -24.11 56.68 -24.50
CA ALA A 6 -23.77 55.79 -25.61
C ALA A 6 -23.72 54.34 -25.11
N LYS A 7 -24.71 53.52 -25.50
CA LYS A 7 -24.74 52.09 -25.20
C LYS A 7 -23.50 51.42 -25.78
N VAL A 8 -22.55 51.08 -24.91
CA VAL A 8 -21.33 50.35 -25.28
C VAL A 8 -21.74 48.97 -25.81
N ALA A 9 -21.61 48.77 -27.13
CA ALA A 9 -21.92 47.49 -27.76
C ALA A 9 -20.94 46.42 -27.27
N VAL A 10 -21.47 45.33 -26.70
CA VAL A 10 -20.65 44.23 -26.20
C VAL A 10 -19.92 43.55 -27.37
N PRO A 11 -18.59 43.38 -27.31
CA PRO A 11 -17.84 42.73 -28.39
C PRO A 11 -18.30 41.28 -28.64
N GLU A 12 -18.36 40.88 -29.91
CA GLU A 12 -18.78 39.51 -30.33
C GLU A 12 -17.92 38.40 -29.69
N SER A 13 -16.64 38.68 -29.45
CA SER A 13 -15.70 37.77 -28.77
C SER A 13 -16.11 37.48 -27.32
N VAL A 14 -16.71 38.45 -26.63
CA VAL A 14 -17.22 38.31 -25.25
C VAL A 14 -18.46 37.44 -25.25
N LEU A 15 -19.38 37.64 -26.22
CA LEU A 15 -20.58 36.81 -26.38
C LEU A 15 -20.22 35.34 -26.67
N LYS A 16 -19.24 35.09 -27.56
CA LYS A 16 -18.71 33.73 -27.83
C LYS A 16 -18.06 33.09 -26.60
N LYS A 17 -17.37 33.88 -25.76
CA LYS A 17 -16.79 33.41 -24.50
C LYS A 17 -17.86 33.06 -23.47
N GLN A 18 -18.92 33.86 -23.36
CA GLN A 18 -20.06 33.61 -22.46
C GLN A 18 -20.77 32.30 -22.83
N LYS A 19 -21.14 32.11 -24.10
CA LYS A 19 -21.77 30.87 -24.58
C LYS A 19 -20.94 29.62 -24.28
N ARG A 20 -19.63 29.65 -24.57
CA ARG A 20 -18.71 28.54 -24.25
C ARG A 20 -18.61 28.27 -22.75
N ASN A 21 -18.59 29.32 -21.92
CA ASN A 21 -18.56 29.16 -20.47
C ASN A 21 -19.86 28.55 -19.94
N GLU A 22 -21.02 28.92 -20.50
CA GLU A 22 -22.32 28.33 -20.17
C GLU A 22 -22.37 26.86 -20.55
N GLU A 23 -21.92 26.50 -21.75
CA GLU A 23 -21.78 25.10 -22.20
C GLU A 23 -20.86 24.31 -21.25
N TRP A 24 -19.68 24.84 -20.93
CA TRP A 24 -18.77 24.19 -19.96
C TRP A 24 -19.35 24.10 -18.55
N ALA A 25 -20.18 25.05 -18.14
CA ALA A 25 -20.85 25.00 -16.84
C ALA A 25 -21.93 23.91 -16.82
N LEU A 26 -22.66 23.72 -17.92
CA LEU A 26 -23.66 22.66 -18.07
C LEU A 26 -22.99 21.27 -18.06
N THR A 27 -21.95 21.06 -18.87
CA THR A 27 -21.23 19.78 -18.91
C THR A 27 -20.63 19.43 -17.54
N LYS A 28 -19.98 20.39 -16.86
CA LYS A 28 -19.46 20.17 -15.50
C LYS A 28 -20.54 19.84 -14.48
N LYS A 29 -21.75 20.41 -14.61
CA LYS A 29 -22.89 20.07 -13.74
C LYS A 29 -23.32 18.63 -13.97
N GLU A 30 -23.45 18.21 -15.23
CA GLU A 30 -23.81 16.83 -15.59
C GLU A 30 -22.77 15.82 -15.11
N GLU A 31 -21.47 16.07 -15.35
CA GLU A 31 -20.36 15.24 -14.88
C GLU A 31 -20.37 15.11 -13.35
N LYS A 32 -20.61 16.22 -12.63
CA LYS A 32 -20.70 16.22 -11.16
C LYS A 32 -21.89 15.39 -10.67
N LEU A 33 -23.03 15.43 -11.36
CA LEU A 33 -24.20 14.62 -11.01
C LEU A 33 -23.94 13.13 -11.27
N ALA A 34 -23.33 12.79 -12.40
CA ALA A 34 -22.93 11.42 -12.73
C ALA A 34 -21.92 10.87 -11.71
N LEU A 35 -20.90 11.65 -11.35
CA LEU A 35 -19.90 11.28 -10.36
C LEU A 35 -20.54 11.07 -8.98
N LYS A 36 -21.49 11.91 -8.58
CA LYS A 36 -22.22 11.72 -7.31
C LYS A 36 -23.00 10.40 -7.27
N LYS A 37 -23.69 10.05 -8.36
CA LYS A 37 -24.42 8.78 -8.48
C LYS A 37 -23.46 7.59 -8.37
N LYS A 38 -22.38 7.61 -9.16
CA LYS A 38 -21.32 6.60 -9.11
C LYS A 38 -20.72 6.46 -7.71
N ASN A 39 -20.39 7.56 -7.05
CA ASN A 39 -19.81 7.54 -5.71
C ASN A 39 -20.76 6.94 -4.66
N ALA A 40 -22.07 7.18 -4.80
CA ALA A 40 -23.06 6.58 -3.91
C ALA A 40 -23.14 5.05 -4.07
N GLU A 41 -23.08 4.56 -5.31
CA GLU A 41 -23.02 3.12 -5.61
C GLU A 41 -21.71 2.50 -5.13
N ASN A 42 -20.57 3.11 -5.44
CA ASN A 42 -19.25 2.69 -4.99
C ASN A 42 -19.18 2.63 -3.47
N ARG A 43 -19.75 3.59 -2.74
CA ARG A 43 -19.76 3.57 -1.26
C ARG A 43 -20.52 2.36 -0.71
N LYS A 44 -21.64 1.97 -1.31
CA LYS A 44 -22.37 0.75 -0.92
C LYS A 44 -21.54 -0.50 -1.17
N LEU A 45 -20.89 -0.57 -2.34
CA LEU A 45 -20.01 -1.67 -2.71
C LEU A 45 -18.80 -1.80 -1.77
N ILE A 46 -18.10 -0.69 -1.48
CA ILE A 46 -16.96 -0.64 -0.56
C ILE A 46 -17.37 -1.14 0.82
N TYR A 47 -18.51 -0.68 1.34
CA TYR A 47 -19.01 -1.13 2.64
C TYR A 47 -19.30 -2.63 2.66
N SER A 48 -19.95 -3.15 1.61
CA SER A 48 -20.25 -4.57 1.48
C SER A 48 -18.97 -5.42 1.41
N ARG A 49 -17.98 -5.02 0.60
CA ARG A 49 -16.67 -5.70 0.50
C ARG A 49 -15.90 -5.66 1.80
N ALA A 50 -15.82 -4.51 2.46
CA ALA A 50 -15.13 -4.38 3.74
C ALA A 50 -15.73 -5.32 4.81
N LYS A 51 -17.06 -5.45 4.84
CA LYS A 51 -17.75 -6.42 5.71
C LYS A 51 -17.37 -7.86 5.36
N GLN A 52 -17.39 -8.21 4.08
CA GLN A 52 -17.02 -9.56 3.60
C GLN A 52 -15.58 -9.90 3.98
N TYR A 53 -14.61 -9.01 3.74
CA TYR A 53 -13.22 -9.24 4.11
C TYR A 53 -13.02 -9.41 5.61
N ALA A 54 -13.69 -8.60 6.43
CA ALA A 54 -13.62 -8.75 7.88
C ALA A 54 -14.16 -10.13 8.33
N GLN A 55 -15.30 -10.55 7.78
CA GLN A 55 -15.87 -11.87 8.05
C GLN A 55 -14.92 -12.99 7.62
N GLN A 56 -14.37 -12.91 6.41
CA GLN A 56 -13.41 -13.87 5.89
C GLN A 56 -12.19 -14.00 6.81
N TYR A 57 -11.58 -12.89 7.23
CA TYR A 57 -10.42 -12.95 8.13
C TYR A 57 -10.77 -13.58 9.48
N ASP A 58 -11.92 -13.25 10.05
CA ASP A 58 -12.36 -13.83 11.32
C ASP A 58 -12.64 -15.33 11.21
N GLU A 59 -13.25 -15.76 10.10
CA GLU A 59 -13.51 -17.17 9.79
C GLU A 59 -12.21 -17.95 9.59
N GLU A 60 -11.26 -17.43 8.80
CA GLU A 60 -9.95 -18.04 8.58
C GLU A 60 -9.18 -18.20 9.90
N GLN A 61 -9.24 -17.22 10.80
CA GLN A 61 -8.61 -17.33 12.13
C GLN A 61 -9.28 -18.41 13.01
N LYS A 62 -10.61 -18.46 13.03
CA LYS A 62 -11.36 -19.49 13.78
C LYS A 62 -11.09 -20.88 13.25
N GLU A 63 -11.05 -21.02 11.93
CA GLU A 63 -10.74 -22.28 11.26
C GLU A 63 -9.32 -22.76 11.58
N LEU A 64 -8.33 -21.87 11.52
CA LEU A 64 -6.95 -22.18 11.89
C LEU A 64 -6.85 -22.72 13.33
N ILE A 65 -7.58 -22.10 14.28
CA ILE A 65 -7.63 -22.54 15.67
C ILE A 65 -8.33 -23.90 15.79
N ARG A 66 -9.44 -24.11 15.07
CA ARG A 66 -10.18 -25.38 15.04
C ARG A 66 -9.28 -26.52 14.55
N LEU A 67 -8.59 -26.33 13.41
CA LEU A 67 -7.69 -27.33 12.83
C LEU A 67 -6.53 -27.68 13.77
N LYS A 68 -5.95 -26.69 14.45
CA LYS A 68 -4.91 -26.93 15.46
C LYS A 68 -5.42 -27.77 16.64
N ARG A 69 -6.63 -27.51 17.12
CA ARG A 69 -7.26 -28.28 18.22
C ARG A 69 -7.61 -29.70 17.79
N GLU A 70 -8.16 -29.87 16.60
CA GLU A 70 -8.52 -31.18 16.04
C GLU A 70 -7.27 -32.05 15.82
N ALA A 71 -6.20 -31.49 15.26
CA ALA A 71 -4.94 -32.20 15.09
C ALA A 71 -4.39 -32.68 16.43
N ARG A 72 -4.40 -31.80 17.46
CA ARG A 72 -3.97 -32.14 18.82
C ARG A 72 -4.82 -33.24 19.45
N LEU A 73 -6.14 -33.23 19.23
CA LEU A 73 -7.06 -34.25 19.73
C LEU A 73 -6.81 -35.62 19.09
N LYS A 74 -6.47 -35.65 17.80
CA LYS A 74 -6.08 -36.87 17.06
C LYS A 74 -4.66 -37.35 17.38
N GLY A 75 -3.93 -36.68 18.28
CA GLY A 75 -2.54 -37.00 18.63
C GLY A 75 -1.49 -36.52 17.64
N GLY A 76 -1.87 -35.72 16.62
CA GLY A 76 -0.97 -35.12 15.64
C GLY A 76 -0.68 -33.64 15.90
N PHE A 77 0.04 -33.01 14.97
CA PHE A 77 0.30 -31.57 14.98
C PHE A 77 -0.13 -30.93 13.66
N TYR A 78 -0.70 -29.73 13.73
CA TYR A 78 -1.06 -28.95 12.54
C TYR A 78 0.14 -28.10 12.10
N VAL A 79 0.59 -28.29 10.86
CA VAL A 79 1.64 -27.48 10.23
C VAL A 79 0.98 -26.30 9.53
N ASN A 80 1.36 -25.08 9.90
CA ASN A 80 0.84 -23.89 9.24
C ASN A 80 1.36 -23.80 7.79
N PRO A 81 0.56 -23.26 6.86
CA PRO A 81 1.04 -22.99 5.51
C PRO A 81 2.17 -21.95 5.54
N GLU A 82 3.11 -22.08 4.61
CA GLU A 82 4.17 -21.11 4.44
C GLU A 82 3.62 -19.72 4.07
N ALA A 83 4.27 -18.67 4.57
CA ALA A 83 3.86 -17.30 4.31
C ALA A 83 4.10 -16.91 2.84
N LYS A 84 3.11 -16.27 2.23
CA LYS A 84 3.17 -15.80 0.83
C LYS A 84 3.71 -14.37 0.68
N LEU A 85 3.71 -13.60 1.77
CA LEU A 85 4.05 -12.17 1.81
C LEU A 85 5.19 -11.92 2.79
N LEU A 86 6.14 -11.09 2.37
CA LEU A 86 7.20 -10.54 3.21
C LEU A 86 7.09 -9.01 3.27
N PHE A 87 7.48 -8.46 4.41
CA PHE A 87 7.79 -7.03 4.53
C PHE A 87 9.28 -6.88 4.79
N ILE A 88 9.97 -6.12 3.94
CA ILE A 88 11.41 -5.91 4.02
C ILE A 88 11.68 -4.47 4.41
N VAL A 89 12.54 -4.28 5.40
CA VAL A 89 13.02 -2.97 5.85
C VAL A 89 14.52 -2.89 5.72
N ARG A 90 15.02 -1.79 5.15
CA ARG A 90 16.47 -1.53 5.10
C ARG A 90 16.99 -0.99 6.43
N ILE A 91 17.97 -1.66 7.04
CA ILE A 91 18.51 -1.27 8.36
C ILE A 91 19.93 -0.69 8.29
N ARG A 92 20.69 -0.95 7.22
CA ARG A 92 22.06 -0.45 7.02
C ARG A 92 22.18 0.49 5.82
N GLY A 93 23.14 1.42 5.91
CA GLY A 93 23.46 2.41 4.86
C GLY A 93 24.11 1.80 3.60
N ILE A 94 24.60 2.65 2.69
CA ILE A 94 25.25 2.25 1.42
C ILE A 94 26.77 2.09 1.54
N ASN A 95 27.37 2.55 2.63
CA ASN A 95 28.82 2.60 2.79
C ASN A 95 29.41 1.19 2.89
N ALA A 96 30.57 0.99 2.25
CA ALA A 96 31.31 -0.28 2.22
C ALA A 96 30.46 -1.50 1.79
N MET A 97 29.66 -1.32 0.73
CA MET A 97 28.80 -2.37 0.16
C MET A 97 29.27 -2.77 -1.24
N HIS A 98 29.30 -4.06 -1.52
CA HIS A 98 29.60 -4.58 -2.86
C HIS A 98 28.57 -4.06 -3.89
N PRO A 99 28.99 -3.65 -5.10
CA PRO A 99 28.09 -3.07 -6.10
C PRO A 99 26.90 -3.95 -6.46
N LYS A 100 27.07 -5.28 -6.55
CA LYS A 100 25.94 -6.20 -6.82
C LYS A 100 24.86 -6.14 -5.73
N THR A 101 25.25 -6.06 -4.46
CA THR A 101 24.33 -5.93 -3.32
C THR A 101 23.57 -4.61 -3.39
N ARG A 102 24.25 -3.52 -3.76
CA ARG A 102 23.64 -2.20 -3.97
C ARG A 102 22.60 -2.23 -5.09
N SER A 103 22.90 -2.90 -6.21
CA SER A 103 21.96 -3.08 -7.31
C SER A 103 20.72 -3.87 -6.89
N ILE A 104 20.88 -4.93 -6.09
CA ILE A 104 19.72 -5.71 -5.57
C ILE A 104 18.82 -4.85 -4.68
N LEU A 105 19.40 -4.03 -3.77
CA LEU A 105 18.60 -3.11 -2.95
C LEU A 105 17.86 -2.07 -3.79
N GLN A 106 18.46 -1.59 -4.89
CA GLN A 106 17.80 -0.67 -5.83
C GLN A 106 16.63 -1.35 -6.54
N LEU A 107 16.79 -2.61 -6.99
CA LEU A 107 15.71 -3.41 -7.59
C LEU A 107 14.53 -3.60 -6.62
N LEU A 108 14.82 -3.85 -5.34
CA LEU A 108 13.82 -3.94 -4.27
C LEU A 108 13.22 -2.58 -3.86
N ARG A 109 13.67 -1.47 -4.46
CA ARG A 109 13.26 -0.09 -4.16
C ARG A 109 13.68 0.41 -2.76
N LEU A 110 14.66 -0.24 -2.13
CA LEU A 110 15.20 0.08 -0.80
C LEU A 110 16.36 1.10 -0.87
N ARG A 111 16.06 2.32 -1.32
CA ARG A 111 17.08 3.36 -1.58
C ARG A 111 17.66 4.02 -0.32
N GLN A 112 16.82 4.26 0.68
CA GLN A 112 17.21 4.91 1.95
C GLN A 112 17.09 3.92 3.12
N ILE A 113 17.79 4.21 4.22
CA ILE A 113 17.59 3.49 5.48
C ILE A 113 16.14 3.67 5.94
N PHE A 114 15.59 2.64 6.57
CA PHE A 114 14.19 2.58 7.00
C PHE A 114 13.15 2.73 5.89
N ASN A 115 13.55 2.50 4.63
CA ASN A 115 12.57 2.20 3.60
C ASN A 115 12.00 0.80 3.81
N GLY A 116 10.69 0.68 3.70
CA GLY A 116 9.93 -0.56 3.77
C GLY A 116 9.24 -0.89 2.45
N VAL A 117 9.23 -2.16 2.04
CA VAL A 117 8.55 -2.62 0.81
C VAL A 117 7.94 -4.00 1.04
N PHE A 118 6.74 -4.23 0.52
CA PHE A 118 6.13 -5.57 0.45
C PHE A 118 6.75 -6.39 -0.68
N LEU A 119 6.92 -7.69 -0.46
CA LEU A 119 7.50 -8.61 -1.42
C LEU A 119 6.74 -9.94 -1.42
N LYS A 120 6.38 -10.41 -2.61
CA LYS A 120 5.83 -11.75 -2.81
C LYS A 120 6.93 -12.79 -2.63
N VAL A 121 6.64 -13.84 -1.88
CA VAL A 121 7.55 -14.96 -1.65
C VAL A 121 7.62 -15.82 -2.91
N ASN A 122 8.83 -15.99 -3.42
CA ASN A 122 9.18 -16.93 -4.49
C ASN A 122 10.64 -17.35 -4.24
N LYS A 123 11.03 -18.56 -4.68
CA LYS A 123 12.41 -19.06 -4.59
C LYS A 123 13.43 -18.04 -5.12
N ALA A 124 13.11 -17.35 -6.22
CA ALA A 124 13.97 -16.31 -6.77
C ALA A 124 14.11 -15.10 -5.83
N THR A 125 13.02 -14.63 -5.21
CA THR A 125 13.06 -13.46 -4.33
C THR A 125 13.75 -13.77 -3.00
N VAL A 126 13.60 -14.99 -2.49
CA VAL A 126 14.33 -15.49 -1.31
C VAL A 126 15.84 -15.58 -1.59
N ASN A 127 16.25 -16.11 -2.75
CA ASN A 127 17.65 -16.14 -3.15
C ASN A 127 18.26 -14.74 -3.30
N MET A 128 17.48 -13.77 -3.79
CA MET A 128 17.91 -12.36 -3.81
C MET A 128 18.05 -11.79 -2.40
N LEU A 129 17.11 -12.12 -1.50
CA LEU A 129 17.13 -11.69 -0.11
C LEU A 129 18.37 -12.19 0.64
N HIS A 130 18.76 -13.45 0.47
CA HIS A 130 19.98 -14.00 1.09
C HIS A 130 21.25 -13.21 0.74
N ARG A 131 21.34 -12.65 -0.47
CA ARG A 131 22.49 -11.83 -0.89
C ARG A 131 22.53 -10.44 -0.24
N VAL A 132 21.39 -9.92 0.21
CA VAL A 132 21.26 -8.61 0.86
C VAL A 132 20.95 -8.70 2.36
N GLU A 133 20.84 -9.92 2.88
CA GLU A 133 20.42 -10.26 4.24
C GLU A 133 21.13 -9.44 5.34
N PRO A 134 22.45 -9.20 5.27
CA PRO A 134 23.14 -8.40 6.29
C PRO A 134 22.73 -6.93 6.35
N TYR A 135 22.00 -6.42 5.35
CA TYR A 135 21.63 -4.99 5.19
C TYR A 135 20.14 -4.72 5.38
N VAL A 136 19.33 -5.76 5.35
CA VAL A 136 17.88 -5.70 5.47
C VAL A 136 17.44 -6.52 6.67
N THR A 137 16.24 -6.24 7.13
CA THR A 137 15.50 -7.15 7.99
C THR A 137 14.14 -7.40 7.38
N PHE A 138 13.65 -8.61 7.49
CA PHE A 138 12.38 -8.99 6.90
C PHE A 138 11.67 -10.04 7.74
N GLY A 139 10.39 -10.23 7.45
CA GLY A 139 9.56 -11.24 8.08
C GLY A 139 8.13 -11.18 7.55
N TYR A 140 7.23 -11.86 8.24
CA TYR A 140 5.85 -12.05 7.82
C TYR A 140 4.94 -11.00 8.48
N PRO A 141 4.43 -10.00 7.74
CA PRO A 141 3.56 -9.00 8.32
C PRO A 141 2.16 -9.59 8.55
N ASN A 142 1.57 -9.29 9.71
CA ASN A 142 0.16 -9.60 9.97
C ASN A 142 -0.77 -8.52 9.40
N LEU A 143 -2.08 -8.83 9.33
CA LEU A 143 -3.10 -7.93 8.82
C LEU A 143 -3.05 -6.54 9.49
N LYS A 144 -2.87 -6.49 10.81
CA LYS A 144 -2.79 -5.23 11.56
C LYS A 144 -1.59 -4.37 11.13
N SER A 145 -0.41 -4.97 10.97
CA SER A 145 0.80 -4.27 10.54
C SER A 145 0.67 -3.74 9.11
N VAL A 146 0.12 -4.55 8.18
CA VAL A 146 -0.15 -4.10 6.80
C VAL A 146 -1.14 -2.94 6.79
N LYS A 147 -2.22 -3.08 7.55
CA LYS A 147 -3.25 -2.05 7.72
C LYS A 147 -2.64 -0.73 8.20
N GLU A 148 -1.91 -0.77 9.31
CA GLU A 148 -1.27 0.43 9.88
C GLU A 148 -0.23 1.06 8.95
N LEU A 149 0.56 0.25 8.24
CA LEU A 149 1.54 0.77 7.27
C LEU A 149 0.84 1.54 6.15
N ILE A 150 -0.21 0.97 5.56
CA ILE A 150 -0.94 1.59 4.45
C ILE A 150 -1.69 2.85 4.92
N TYR A 151 -2.41 2.83 6.04
CA TYR A 151 -3.13 4.03 6.50
C TYR A 151 -2.20 5.13 7.02
N LYS A 152 -1.16 4.79 7.79
CA LYS A 152 -0.32 5.82 8.45
C LYS A 152 0.79 6.33 7.55
N ARG A 153 1.31 5.49 6.65
CA ARG A 153 2.53 5.76 5.87
C ARG A 153 2.37 5.49 4.37
N GLY A 154 1.17 5.16 3.91
CA GLY A 154 0.89 4.86 2.52
C GLY A 154 0.96 6.10 1.62
N TYR A 155 1.74 5.98 0.55
CA TYR A 155 1.74 6.91 -0.57
C TYR A 155 1.50 6.12 -1.85
N GLY A 156 0.65 6.63 -2.72
CA GLY A 156 0.44 6.12 -4.07
C GLY A 156 1.41 6.76 -5.06
N LYS A 157 1.82 5.98 -6.07
CA LYS A 157 2.58 6.43 -7.23
C LYS A 157 1.62 6.66 -8.38
N LEU A 158 1.24 7.92 -8.61
CA LEU A 158 0.41 8.34 -9.74
C LEU A 158 1.21 9.26 -10.64
N ASN A 159 1.24 8.98 -11.95
CA ASN A 159 2.01 9.78 -12.92
C ASN A 159 3.47 10.00 -12.48
N GLN A 160 4.07 8.97 -11.86
CA GLN A 160 5.42 9.00 -11.26
C GLN A 160 5.62 9.98 -10.10
N GLN A 161 4.55 10.63 -9.63
CA GLN A 161 4.54 11.49 -8.45
C GLN A 161 4.15 10.71 -7.21
N ARG A 162 4.67 11.15 -6.07
CA ARG A 162 4.38 10.57 -4.76
C ARG A 162 3.22 11.33 -4.12
N ILE A 163 2.06 10.69 -3.99
CA ILE A 163 0.83 11.31 -3.48
C ILE A 163 0.38 10.58 -2.21
N PRO A 164 0.08 11.27 -1.09
CA PRO A 164 -0.41 10.62 0.12
C PRO A 164 -1.78 9.98 -0.10
N LEU A 165 -2.02 8.80 0.47
CA LEU A 165 -3.31 8.10 0.36
C LEU A 165 -4.33 8.70 1.35
N THR A 166 -4.90 9.86 1.01
CA THR A 166 -5.90 10.54 1.85
C THR A 166 -7.35 10.18 1.50
N ASP A 167 -7.62 9.83 0.24
CA ASP A 167 -8.95 9.51 -0.26
C ASP A 167 -8.90 8.28 -1.19
N ASN A 168 -10.01 7.54 -1.23
CA ASN A 168 -10.16 6.34 -2.06
C ASN A 168 -10.11 6.66 -3.56
N SER A 169 -10.43 7.89 -3.97
CA SER A 169 -10.29 8.35 -5.35
C SER A 169 -8.87 8.17 -5.91
N ILE A 170 -7.84 8.32 -5.05
CA ILE A 170 -6.43 8.15 -5.42
C ILE A 170 -6.13 6.68 -5.74
N VAL A 171 -6.71 5.76 -4.97
CA VAL A 171 -6.57 4.31 -5.19
C VAL A 171 -7.34 3.90 -6.45
N GLU A 172 -8.60 4.34 -6.60
CA GLU A 172 -9.42 4.05 -7.77
C GLU A 172 -8.77 4.57 -9.07
N GLN A 173 -8.18 5.76 -9.05
CA GLN A 173 -7.47 6.31 -10.20
C GLN A 173 -6.27 5.45 -10.63
N GLY A 174 -5.52 4.90 -9.66
CA GLY A 174 -4.31 4.11 -9.92
C GLY A 174 -4.59 2.64 -10.25
N LEU A 175 -5.55 2.04 -9.56
CA LEU A 175 -5.78 0.59 -9.55
C LEU A 175 -7.20 0.17 -9.93
N GLY A 176 -8.11 1.12 -10.23
CA GLY A 176 -9.50 0.81 -10.56
C GLY A 176 -9.65 -0.11 -11.78
N LYS A 177 -8.67 -0.11 -12.70
CA LYS A 177 -8.60 -1.06 -13.82
C LYS A 177 -8.47 -2.53 -13.39
N HIS A 178 -7.95 -2.76 -12.19
CA HIS A 178 -7.75 -4.07 -11.58
C HIS A 178 -8.86 -4.43 -10.57
N GLY A 179 -9.94 -3.64 -10.50
CA GLY A 179 -11.06 -3.86 -9.58
C GLY A 179 -10.81 -3.40 -8.14
N ILE A 180 -9.66 -2.77 -7.87
CA ILE A 180 -9.26 -2.23 -6.56
C ILE A 180 -9.71 -0.78 -6.48
N ILE A 181 -10.76 -0.51 -5.72
CA ILE A 181 -11.42 0.81 -5.68
C ILE A 181 -11.17 1.58 -4.39
N CYS A 182 -10.76 0.91 -3.31
CA CYS A 182 -10.57 1.54 -2.00
C CYS A 182 -9.32 1.01 -1.29
N MET A 183 -8.99 1.64 -0.15
CA MET A 183 -7.89 1.22 0.71
C MET A 183 -8.06 -0.21 1.24
N GLU A 184 -9.28 -0.62 1.59
CA GLU A 184 -9.57 -1.96 2.10
C GLU A 184 -9.31 -3.04 1.04
N ASP A 185 -9.73 -2.80 -0.20
CA ASP A 185 -9.42 -3.69 -1.34
C ASP A 185 -7.90 -3.77 -1.56
N LEU A 186 -7.19 -2.63 -1.46
CA LEU A 186 -5.74 -2.60 -1.59
C LEU A 186 -5.05 -3.42 -0.48
N ILE A 187 -5.49 -3.28 0.78
CA ILE A 187 -4.97 -4.07 1.90
C ILE A 187 -5.23 -5.56 1.68
N HIS A 188 -6.44 -5.91 1.24
CA HIS A 188 -6.83 -7.29 0.96
C HIS A 188 -5.97 -7.91 -0.14
N GLU A 189 -5.77 -7.19 -1.24
CA GLU A 189 -4.94 -7.65 -2.36
C GLU A 189 -3.48 -7.88 -1.94
N ILE A 190 -2.94 -7.00 -1.08
CA ILE A 190 -1.57 -7.12 -0.56
C ILE A 190 -1.44 -8.32 0.38
N ILE A 191 -2.31 -8.47 1.38
CA ILE A 191 -2.19 -9.51 2.41
C ILE A 191 -2.43 -10.92 1.86
N THR A 192 -3.41 -11.06 0.97
CA THR A 192 -3.74 -12.34 0.34
C THR A 192 -2.78 -12.71 -0.80
N VAL A 193 -2.00 -11.74 -1.28
CA VAL A 193 -1.14 -11.86 -2.45
C VAL A 193 -1.96 -12.27 -3.67
N GLY A 194 -2.98 -11.46 -3.96
CA GLY A 194 -3.94 -11.69 -5.04
C GLY A 194 -3.33 -11.61 -6.45
N PRO A 195 -4.18 -11.74 -7.49
CA PRO A 195 -3.74 -11.79 -8.89
C PRO A 195 -3.06 -10.50 -9.35
N HIS A 196 -3.44 -9.35 -8.81
CA HIS A 196 -2.93 -8.02 -9.14
C HIS A 196 -1.99 -7.44 -8.06
N PHE A 197 -1.38 -8.33 -7.26
CA PHE A 197 -0.43 -7.96 -6.22
C PHE A 197 0.73 -7.10 -6.75
N LYS A 198 1.24 -7.41 -7.95
CA LYS A 198 2.41 -6.72 -8.52
C LYS A 198 2.07 -5.26 -8.82
N GLU A 199 0.90 -5.03 -9.38
CA GLU A 199 0.34 -3.73 -9.73
C GLU A 199 0.06 -2.92 -8.47
N ALA A 200 -0.61 -3.53 -7.49
CA ALA A 200 -0.89 -2.93 -6.18
C ALA A 200 0.39 -2.52 -5.42
N ASN A 201 1.40 -3.41 -5.37
CA ASN A 201 2.67 -3.13 -4.71
C ASN A 201 3.53 -2.11 -5.48
N ASN A 202 3.43 -2.06 -6.82
CA ASN A 202 4.13 -1.05 -7.61
C ASN A 202 3.47 0.34 -7.49
N PHE A 203 2.15 0.39 -7.33
CA PHE A 203 1.41 1.60 -6.97
C PHE A 203 1.85 2.14 -5.62
N LEU A 204 2.02 1.28 -4.61
CA LEU A 204 2.58 1.71 -3.33
C LEU A 204 4.02 2.21 -3.49
N TRP A 205 4.23 3.48 -3.11
CA TRP A 205 5.57 4.04 -2.95
C TRP A 205 6.26 3.35 -1.77
N PRO A 206 7.60 3.11 -1.80
CA PRO A 206 8.31 2.57 -0.65
C PRO A 206 8.00 3.34 0.64
N PHE A 207 7.62 2.62 1.68
CA PHE A 207 7.25 3.21 2.96
C PHE A 207 8.46 3.88 3.58
N GLN A 208 8.34 5.17 3.91
CA GLN A 208 9.35 5.86 4.70
C GLN A 208 9.01 5.66 6.17
N LEU A 209 9.73 4.76 6.83
CA LEU A 209 9.51 4.43 8.23
C LEU A 209 10.36 5.33 9.14
N LYS A 210 9.89 5.55 10.38
CA LYS A 210 10.70 6.23 11.40
C LYS A 210 11.75 5.28 11.95
N ALA A 211 12.79 5.83 12.56
CA ALA A 211 13.68 5.03 13.39
C ALA A 211 12.86 4.33 14.49
N PRO A 212 13.14 3.05 14.80
CA PRO A 212 12.36 2.31 15.79
C PRO A 212 12.50 2.94 17.16
N LEU A 213 11.38 3.11 17.87
CA LEU A 213 11.37 3.48 19.28
C LEU A 213 12.14 2.42 20.09
N GLY A 214 13.06 2.87 20.95
CA GLY A 214 13.99 1.99 21.68
C GLY A 214 15.19 1.50 20.85
N GLY A 215 15.32 1.92 19.59
CA GLY A 215 16.47 1.64 18.74
C GLY A 215 16.54 0.21 18.19
N LEU A 216 17.65 -0.05 17.51
CA LEU A 216 18.06 -1.39 17.04
C LEU A 216 19.13 -1.93 18.00
N LYS A 217 19.10 -3.23 18.27
CA LYS A 217 20.08 -3.93 19.12
C LYS A 217 21.46 -3.93 18.47
N LYS A 218 21.63 -4.70 17.39
CA LYS A 218 22.90 -4.83 16.66
C LYS A 218 22.62 -5.02 15.17
N LYS A 219 22.83 -3.96 14.39
CA LYS A 219 22.50 -3.91 12.94
C LYS A 219 23.31 -4.87 12.06
N ARG A 220 24.47 -5.34 12.53
CA ARG A 220 25.40 -6.17 11.74
C ARG A 220 25.20 -7.67 11.96
N ASN A 221 24.64 -8.06 13.10
CA ASN A 221 24.45 -9.45 13.49
C ASN A 221 23.09 -9.93 13.00
N HIS A 222 23.00 -11.22 12.69
CA HIS A 222 21.73 -11.83 12.30
C HIS A 222 20.75 -11.87 13.49
N TYR A 223 19.45 -11.86 13.22
CA TYR A 223 18.42 -11.85 14.27
C TYR A 223 18.54 -13.05 15.23
N VAL A 224 18.85 -14.23 14.70
CA VAL A 224 19.08 -15.47 15.48
C VAL A 224 20.23 -15.32 16.48
N GLU A 225 21.23 -14.49 16.18
CA GLU A 225 22.38 -14.21 17.06
C GLU A 225 22.10 -13.05 18.04
N GLY A 226 20.85 -12.62 18.17
CA GLY A 226 20.44 -11.46 18.98
C GLY A 226 20.66 -10.10 18.29
N GLY A 227 20.91 -10.10 16.98
CA GLY A 227 21.01 -8.90 16.15
C GLY A 227 19.67 -8.43 15.56
N ASP A 228 19.76 -7.69 14.46
CA ASP A 228 18.60 -7.16 13.73
C ASP A 228 18.58 -7.48 12.24
N ALA A 229 19.65 -8.03 11.67
CA ALA A 229 19.70 -8.36 10.25
C ALA A 229 18.97 -9.68 9.94
N GLY A 230 18.49 -9.82 8.71
CA GLY A 230 17.89 -11.04 8.19
C GLY A 230 16.46 -11.31 8.61
N ASN A 231 16.08 -12.59 8.54
CA ASN A 231 14.71 -13.03 8.77
C ASN A 231 14.39 -13.08 10.27
N ARG A 232 13.31 -12.42 10.67
CA ARG A 232 12.78 -12.43 12.04
C ARG A 232 11.35 -12.94 12.12
N GLU A 233 10.85 -13.57 11.06
CA GLU A 233 9.52 -14.19 10.99
C GLU A 233 8.43 -13.23 11.48
N ASP A 234 7.62 -13.62 12.46
CA ASP A 234 6.52 -12.84 13.00
C ASP A 234 6.97 -11.63 13.85
N TYR A 235 8.22 -11.62 14.34
CA TYR A 235 8.76 -10.51 15.14
C TYR A 235 8.98 -9.23 14.33
N ILE A 236 8.83 -9.29 13.00
CA ILE A 236 8.79 -8.09 12.16
C ILE A 236 7.65 -7.16 12.56
N ASN A 237 6.54 -7.72 13.05
CA ASN A 237 5.36 -6.96 13.42
C ASN A 237 5.62 -6.05 14.62
N GLU A 238 6.42 -6.50 15.57
CA GLU A 238 6.85 -5.67 16.69
C GLU A 238 7.76 -4.53 16.21
N LEU A 239 8.71 -4.83 15.33
CA LEU A 239 9.58 -3.80 14.75
C LEU A 239 8.76 -2.74 13.98
N ILE A 240 7.83 -3.16 13.12
CA ILE A 240 6.96 -2.25 12.36
C ILE A 240 6.21 -1.31 13.30
N ARG A 241 5.62 -1.83 14.38
CA ARG A 241 4.89 -1.02 15.37
C ARG A 241 5.77 0.05 16.02
N ARG A 242 7.04 -0.27 16.33
CA ARG A 242 8.01 0.70 16.87
C ARG A 242 8.46 1.74 15.86
N MET A 243 8.31 1.45 14.56
CA MET A 243 8.68 2.35 13.45
C MET A 243 7.49 3.15 12.89
N ASN A 244 6.28 2.94 13.43
CA ASN A 244 5.06 3.63 13.03
C ASN A 244 4.99 5.09 13.47
#